data_AF-A0A059DPF2-F1
#
_entry.id   AF-A0A059DPF2-F1
#
_cell.length_a   1.000
_cell.length_b   1.000
_cell.length_c   1.000
_cell.angle_alpha   90.00
_cell.angle_beta   90.00
_cell.angle_gamma   90.00
#
_symmetry.space_group_name_H-M   'P 1'
#
loop_
_entity.id
_entity.type
_entity.pdbx_description
1 polymer ?
#
loop_
_entity_poly.entity_id
_entity_poly.type
_entity_poly.pdbx_seq_one_letter_code
_entity_poly.pdbx_strand_id
1 'polypeptide(L)'
;NKGAAPSRNINRNATCSVLCGVQHKTDAATGEHGDLLDLIAGARQLRTFGETLDEARLFLSLPRPEPPTRERVVASTGSPEASRRLFAMGSPVGGTLAERYLHRRDLIGFSAETALRFHPCCYYWREGQPKDTPPETWPALLAKVTDVNGNLTGVHRTWLDPATARKAPLDPSRKAMGNLLGHGVRIGTASDILAAGEGLESTLSVRMALPNMPVISA
;
A
#
# COMPACT_ATOMS: atom_id res chain seq x y z
N ASN A 1 -44.99 29.00 -24.43
CA ASN A 1 -44.17 27.84 -24.84
C ASN A 1 -42.72 28.16 -24.54
N LYS A 2 -42.10 27.67 -23.45
CA LYS A 2 -41.66 26.27 -23.20
C LYS A 2 -40.80 25.74 -24.35
N GLY A 3 -39.56 25.29 -24.20
CA GLY A 3 -38.66 25.05 -23.05
C GLY A 3 -37.26 24.80 -23.66
N ALA A 4 -36.23 24.23 -23.05
CA ALA A 4 -35.76 23.98 -21.68
C ALA A 4 -34.29 23.50 -21.88
N ALA A 5 -33.38 23.82 -20.96
CA ALA A 5 -31.96 23.43 -20.99
C ALA A 5 -31.76 21.89 -20.86
N PRO A 6 -30.52 21.39 -20.97
CA PRO A 6 -29.82 21.16 -19.71
C PRO A 6 -28.34 21.57 -19.70
N SER A 7 -28.00 22.08 -18.54
CA SER A 7 -26.70 22.36 -17.95
C SER A 7 -25.81 21.11 -17.86
N ARG A 8 -24.49 21.29 -17.98
CA ARG A 8 -23.55 20.59 -17.07
C ARG A 8 -22.27 21.40 -16.87
N ASN A 9 -22.25 21.96 -15.67
CA ASN A 9 -21.16 22.57 -14.95
C ASN A 9 -20.13 21.49 -14.60
N ILE A 10 -18.87 21.62 -15.00
CA ILE A 10 -17.76 20.98 -14.26
C ILE A 10 -16.72 22.05 -13.95
N ASN A 11 -16.49 22.10 -12.65
CA ASN A 11 -15.79 23.09 -11.88
C ASN A 11 -14.27 22.92 -12.04
N ARG A 12 -13.59 24.03 -11.76
CA ARG A 12 -12.15 24.21 -11.66
C ARG A 12 -11.51 23.18 -10.72
N ASN A 13 -10.29 22.76 -11.05
CA ASN A 13 -9.09 22.74 -10.20
C ASN A 13 -7.91 22.36 -11.09
N ALA A 14 -7.07 23.30 -11.53
CA ALA A 14 -5.96 23.87 -10.75
C ALA A 14 -5.00 22.78 -10.23
N THR A 15 -4.07 22.40 -11.12
CA THR A 15 -2.61 22.35 -10.92
C THR A 15 -2.07 22.11 -9.51
N CYS A 16 -1.21 21.09 -9.36
CA CYS A 16 0.17 21.37 -8.95
C CYS A 16 1.13 20.26 -9.41
N SER A 17 2.08 20.72 -10.19
CA SER A 17 3.22 20.10 -10.86
C SER A 17 4.27 19.48 -9.94
N VAL A 18 4.89 18.38 -10.37
CA VAL A 18 6.34 18.17 -10.23
C VAL A 18 6.84 17.30 -11.40
N LEU A 19 7.58 17.89 -12.34
CA LEU A 19 8.95 17.50 -12.70
C LEU A 19 9.38 18.21 -13.98
N CYS A 20 10.56 18.81 -13.85
CA CYS A 20 11.31 19.62 -14.79
C CYS A 20 11.61 18.88 -16.11
N GLY A 21 11.54 19.59 -17.26
CA GLY A 21 12.47 19.31 -18.37
C GLY A 21 11.97 19.12 -19.80
N VAL A 22 10.75 19.51 -20.20
CA VAL A 22 10.35 19.45 -21.63
C VAL A 22 9.86 20.82 -22.09
N GLN A 23 10.47 21.36 -23.15
CA GLN A 23 10.03 22.60 -23.79
C GLN A 23 8.64 22.39 -24.39
N HIS A 24 7.61 22.97 -23.75
CA HIS A 24 6.28 23.12 -24.33
C HIS A 24 6.37 24.15 -25.47
N LYS A 25 5.99 23.78 -26.69
CA LYS A 25 5.62 24.77 -27.71
C LYS A 25 4.15 25.12 -27.52
N THR A 26 3.89 26.39 -27.28
CA THR A 26 2.54 26.96 -27.16
C THR A 26 2.22 27.69 -28.45
N ASP A 27 1.09 27.39 -29.10
CA ASP A 27 0.56 28.22 -30.19
C ASP A 27 -0.18 29.43 -29.58
N ALA A 28 0.20 30.63 -30.02
CA ALA A 28 -0.19 31.90 -29.43
C ALA A 28 -1.63 32.34 -29.79
N ALA A 29 -2.34 31.62 -30.65
CA ALA A 29 -3.69 32.00 -31.08
C ALA A 29 -4.84 31.36 -30.28
N THR A 30 -4.66 30.17 -29.71
CA THR A 30 -5.76 29.41 -29.06
C THR A 30 -5.48 28.97 -27.62
N GLY A 31 -4.24 29.07 -27.14
CA GLY A 31 -3.87 28.71 -25.76
C GLY A 31 -3.87 27.21 -25.47
N GLU A 32 -3.98 26.36 -26.49
CA GLU A 32 -3.88 24.91 -26.32
C GLU A 32 -2.41 24.47 -26.17
N HIS A 33 -2.18 23.64 -25.15
CA HIS A 33 -0.91 23.02 -24.79
C HIS A 33 -1.03 21.50 -25.00
N GLY A 34 -0.11 20.92 -25.77
CA GLY A 34 0.03 19.48 -25.95
C GLY A 34 1.46 19.08 -26.28
N ASP A 35 1.83 17.85 -25.94
CA ASP A 35 3.13 17.28 -26.29
C ASP A 35 3.07 16.45 -27.60
N LEU A 36 4.19 15.84 -28.00
CA LEU A 36 4.24 15.02 -29.23
C LEU A 36 3.21 13.88 -29.22
N LEU A 37 2.85 13.35 -28.05
CA LEU A 37 1.89 12.25 -27.93
C LEU A 37 0.46 12.75 -28.16
N ASP A 38 0.14 13.96 -27.70
CA ASP A 38 -1.17 14.57 -27.96
C ASP A 38 -1.42 14.80 -29.46
N LEU A 39 -0.38 15.23 -30.19
CA LEU A 39 -0.43 15.38 -31.65
C LEU A 39 -0.66 14.05 -32.37
N ILE A 40 0.02 12.98 -31.93
CA ILE A 40 -0.12 11.64 -32.52
C ILE A 40 -1.50 11.06 -32.22
N ALA A 41 -1.98 11.21 -30.99
CA ALA A 41 -3.32 10.80 -30.58
C ALA A 41 -4.40 11.52 -31.40
N GLY A 42 -4.26 12.84 -31.56
CA GLY A 42 -5.20 13.67 -32.33
C GLY A 42 -5.21 13.35 -33.82
N ALA A 43 -4.03 13.23 -34.45
CA ALA A 43 -3.92 12.96 -35.89
C ALA A 43 -4.44 11.56 -36.28
N ARG A 44 -4.35 10.58 -35.38
CA ARG A 44 -4.77 9.19 -35.61
C ARG A 44 -6.07 8.79 -34.90
N GLN A 45 -6.72 9.73 -34.21
CA GLN A 45 -7.93 9.51 -33.41
C GLN A 45 -7.78 8.35 -32.40
N LEU A 46 -6.59 8.19 -31.83
CA LEU A 46 -6.29 7.12 -30.88
C LEU A 46 -6.92 7.46 -29.52
N ARG A 47 -7.62 6.48 -28.94
CA ARG A 47 -8.43 6.70 -27.73
C ARG A 47 -7.74 6.25 -26.46
N THR A 48 -6.69 5.45 -26.59
CA THR A 48 -5.95 4.91 -25.46
C THR A 48 -4.50 5.36 -25.49
N PHE A 49 -3.96 5.66 -24.33
CA PHE A 49 -2.56 6.06 -24.17
C PHE A 49 -1.58 5.00 -24.67
N GLY A 50 -1.95 3.71 -24.59
CA GLY A 50 -1.14 2.60 -25.08
C GLY A 50 -1.01 2.58 -26.61
N GLU A 51 -2.10 2.84 -27.33
CA GLU A 51 -2.08 2.95 -28.79
C GLU A 51 -1.25 4.15 -29.25
N THR A 52 -1.40 5.29 -28.57
CA THR A 52 -0.60 6.51 -28.84
C THR A 52 0.89 6.26 -28.64
N LEU A 53 1.27 5.51 -27.60
CA LEU A 53 2.67 5.22 -27.31
C LEU A 53 3.28 4.23 -28.32
N ASP A 54 2.50 3.28 -28.82
CA ASP A 54 2.95 2.35 -29.86
C ASP A 54 3.12 3.05 -31.21
N GLU A 55 2.20 3.93 -31.58
CA GLU A 55 2.32 4.75 -32.80
C GLU A 55 3.51 5.73 -32.69
N ALA A 56 3.73 6.33 -31.51
CA ALA A 56 4.89 7.19 -31.28
C ALA A 56 6.21 6.44 -31.40
N ARG A 57 6.27 5.18 -30.94
CA ARG A 57 7.47 4.33 -31.12
C ARG A 57 7.72 3.97 -32.57
N LEU A 58 6.66 3.68 -33.33
CA LEU A 58 6.77 3.44 -34.78
C LEU A 58 7.29 4.69 -35.49
N PHE A 59 6.72 5.86 -35.18
CA PHE A 59 7.12 7.13 -35.77
C PHE A 59 8.57 7.50 -35.43
N LEU A 60 9.01 7.22 -34.20
CA LEU A 60 10.38 7.48 -33.74
C LEU A 60 11.37 6.35 -34.05
N SER A 61 10.94 5.27 -34.72
CA SER A 61 11.75 4.07 -35.00
C SER A 61 12.43 3.50 -33.75
N LEU A 62 11.77 3.60 -32.60
CA LEU A 62 12.28 3.06 -31.35
C LEU A 62 12.08 1.54 -31.30
N PRO A 63 13.08 0.76 -30.90
CA PRO A 63 12.92 -0.68 -30.72
C PRO A 63 11.80 -0.93 -29.73
N ARG A 64 10.86 -1.83 -30.08
CA ARG A 64 9.82 -2.28 -29.16
C ARG A 64 10.55 -2.91 -27.96
N PRO A 65 10.42 -2.39 -26.73
CA PRO A 65 10.97 -3.09 -25.59
C PRO A 65 10.28 -4.45 -25.57
N GLU A 66 11.06 -5.52 -25.63
CA GLU A 66 10.52 -6.84 -25.34
C GLU A 66 9.76 -6.71 -24.02
N PRO A 67 8.47 -7.10 -23.96
CA PRO A 67 7.80 -7.14 -22.68
C PRO A 67 8.73 -7.94 -21.79
N PRO A 68 9.18 -7.40 -20.63
CA PRO A 68 10.03 -8.20 -19.78
C PRO A 68 9.28 -9.50 -19.61
N THR A 69 9.92 -10.61 -20.00
CA THR A 69 9.51 -11.92 -19.53
C THR A 69 9.71 -11.82 -18.02
N ARG A 70 8.75 -11.19 -17.34
CA ARG A 70 8.38 -11.56 -16.01
C ARG A 70 7.90 -12.98 -16.22
N GLU A 71 8.86 -13.90 -16.26
CA GLU A 71 8.74 -15.08 -15.44
C GLU A 71 8.21 -14.51 -14.14
N ARG A 72 6.91 -14.66 -13.96
CA ARG A 72 6.27 -14.56 -12.68
C ARG A 72 6.89 -15.75 -11.96
N VAL A 73 8.14 -15.60 -11.54
CA VAL A 73 8.65 -16.27 -10.36
C VAL A 73 7.66 -15.77 -9.34
N VAL A 74 6.63 -16.60 -9.14
CA VAL A 74 5.68 -16.46 -8.07
C VAL A 74 6.60 -16.43 -6.88
N ALA A 75 6.97 -15.22 -6.44
CA ALA A 75 7.80 -15.04 -5.27
C ALA A 75 7.10 -15.90 -4.23
N SER A 76 7.82 -16.89 -3.70
CA SER A 76 7.25 -17.79 -2.72
C SER A 76 6.51 -16.93 -1.71
N THR A 77 5.29 -17.32 -1.35
CA THR A 77 4.32 -16.51 -0.59
C THR A 77 4.80 -16.13 0.83
N GLY A 78 6.11 -16.19 1.09
CA GLY A 78 6.83 -15.82 2.30
C GLY A 78 8.26 -15.31 2.07
N SER A 79 8.62 -14.73 0.91
CA SER A 79 9.93 -14.06 0.76
C SER A 79 9.99 -12.75 1.59
N PRO A 80 11.13 -12.42 2.23
CA PRO A 80 11.31 -11.15 2.94
C PRO A 80 11.11 -9.90 2.07
N GLU A 81 11.37 -9.96 0.76
CA GLU A 81 11.10 -8.88 -0.19
C GLU A 81 9.60 -8.59 -0.32
N ALA A 82 8.76 -9.63 -0.36
CA ALA A 82 7.31 -9.47 -0.43
C ALA A 82 6.78 -8.79 0.84
N SER A 83 7.28 -9.19 2.00
CA SER A 83 6.96 -8.56 3.29
C SER A 83 7.40 -7.09 3.34
N ARG A 84 8.60 -6.77 2.84
CA ARG A 84 9.08 -5.38 2.73
C ARG A 84 8.18 -4.52 1.85
N ARG A 85 7.79 -5.02 0.68
CA ARG A 85 6.88 -4.31 -0.24
C ARG A 85 5.52 -4.07 0.41
N LEU A 86 4.93 -5.10 1.03
CA LEU A 86 3.63 -4.98 1.70
C LEU A 86 3.68 -3.94 2.83
N PHE A 87 4.72 -3.97 3.67
CA PHE A 87 4.87 -3.01 4.76
C PHE A 87 5.10 -1.58 4.23
N ALA A 88 5.82 -1.43 3.12
CA ALA A 88 6.04 -0.13 2.48
C ALA A 88 4.75 0.47 1.88
N MET A 89 3.82 -0.35 1.42
CA MET A 89 2.50 0.09 0.94
C MET A 89 1.55 0.53 2.06
N GLY A 90 1.87 0.22 3.31
CA GLY A 90 1.07 0.65 4.46
C GLY A 90 1.27 2.12 4.81
N SER A 91 0.21 2.77 5.26
CA SER A 91 0.24 4.12 5.84
C SER A 91 0.52 4.06 7.35
N PRO A 92 0.88 5.18 8.00
CA PRO A 92 0.88 5.30 9.45
C PRO A 92 -0.48 4.90 10.06
N VAL A 93 -0.47 4.48 11.33
CA VAL A 93 -1.67 4.01 12.04
C VAL A 93 -2.61 5.16 12.42
N GLY A 94 -2.07 6.33 12.77
CA GLY A 94 -2.86 7.49 13.17
C GLY A 94 -3.91 7.90 12.14
N GLY A 95 -5.14 8.14 12.60
CA GLY A 95 -6.29 8.51 11.78
C GLY A 95 -6.93 7.34 11.01
N THR A 96 -6.52 6.09 11.25
CA THR A 96 -6.99 4.93 10.47
C THR A 96 -7.89 3.97 11.26
N LEU A 97 -8.44 2.96 10.57
CA LEU A 97 -9.18 1.87 11.21
C LEU A 97 -8.31 1.08 12.21
N ALA A 98 -7.00 0.98 11.95
CA ALA A 98 -6.08 0.30 12.87
C ALA A 98 -5.95 1.05 14.20
N GLU A 99 -5.93 2.39 14.19
CA GLU A 99 -5.94 3.19 15.42
C GLU A 99 -7.23 2.92 16.20
N ARG A 100 -8.39 2.95 15.54
CA ARG A 100 -9.68 2.63 16.18
C ARG A 100 -9.70 1.22 16.78
N TYR A 101 -9.08 0.24 16.11
CA TYR A 101 -8.93 -1.12 16.63
C TYR A 101 -8.09 -1.15 17.92
N LEU A 102 -6.93 -0.47 17.92
CA LEU A 102 -6.05 -0.40 19.09
C LEU A 102 -6.75 0.33 20.25
N HIS A 103 -7.40 1.46 20.00
CA HIS A 103 -8.18 2.18 21.02
C HIS A 103 -9.31 1.34 21.63
N ARG A 104 -10.01 0.51 20.84
CA ARG A 104 -11.03 -0.43 21.37
C ARG A 104 -10.45 -1.53 22.25
N ARG A 105 -9.15 -1.73 22.21
CA ARG A 105 -8.39 -2.65 23.07
C ARG A 105 -7.70 -1.90 24.23
N ASP A 106 -8.03 -0.63 24.43
CA ASP A 106 -7.37 0.27 25.38
C ASP A 106 -5.87 0.44 25.10
N LEU A 107 -5.44 0.19 23.85
CA LEU A 107 -4.07 0.38 23.38
C LEU A 107 -3.89 1.78 22.79
N ILE A 108 -3.49 2.73 23.64
CA ILE A 108 -3.38 4.16 23.32
C ILE A 108 -1.91 4.56 23.14
N GLY A 109 -1.63 5.51 22.24
CA GLY A 109 -0.28 6.10 22.09
C GLY A 109 0.59 5.44 21.01
N PHE A 110 0.03 4.53 20.21
CA PHE A 110 0.77 3.80 19.16
C PHE A 110 0.52 4.33 17.74
N SER A 111 -0.17 5.47 17.59
CA SER A 111 -0.55 6.05 16.31
C SER A 111 0.65 6.43 15.42
N ALA A 112 1.78 6.79 16.04
CA ALA A 112 3.03 7.15 15.39
C ALA A 112 4.08 6.02 15.41
N GLU A 113 3.72 4.82 15.89
CA GLU A 113 4.67 3.72 16.04
C GLU A 113 5.12 3.20 14.67
N THR A 114 6.42 3.32 14.37
CA THR A 114 6.99 2.94 13.07
C THR A 114 7.01 1.44 12.83
N ALA A 115 6.90 0.64 13.88
CA ALA A 115 6.72 -0.81 13.79
C ALA A 115 5.32 -1.20 13.31
N LEU A 116 4.34 -0.28 13.36
CA LEU A 116 2.95 -0.53 12.99
C LEU A 116 2.54 0.30 11.78
N ARG A 117 1.80 -0.32 10.86
CA ARG A 117 1.21 0.36 9.70
C ARG A 117 -0.20 -0.15 9.43
N PHE A 118 -0.96 0.62 8.68
CA PHE A 118 -2.29 0.26 8.22
C PHE A 118 -2.29 0.06 6.71
N HIS A 119 -3.00 -0.95 6.23
CA HIS A 119 -3.23 -1.17 4.81
C HIS A 119 -4.73 -1.34 4.54
N PRO A 120 -5.38 -0.47 3.74
CA PRO A 120 -6.84 -0.51 3.55
C PRO A 120 -7.31 -1.72 2.74
N CYS A 121 -6.47 -2.23 1.83
CA CYS A 121 -6.82 -3.28 0.88
C CYS A 121 -5.84 -4.47 0.93
N CYS A 122 -5.71 -5.15 2.07
CA CYS A 122 -4.78 -6.27 2.23
C CYS A 122 -5.40 -7.60 1.78
N TYR A 123 -4.69 -8.34 0.92
CA TYR A 123 -5.16 -9.63 0.41
C TYR A 123 -5.22 -10.72 1.47
N TYR A 124 -6.34 -11.45 1.48
CA TYR A 124 -6.59 -12.63 2.30
C TYR A 124 -6.86 -13.84 1.41
N TRP A 125 -6.07 -14.89 1.60
CA TRP A 125 -6.21 -16.17 0.90
C TRP A 125 -6.82 -17.18 1.86
N ARG A 126 -8.07 -17.61 1.57
CA ARG A 126 -8.71 -18.72 2.28
C ARG A 126 -8.03 -20.03 1.91
N GLU A 127 -7.76 -20.84 2.92
CA GLU A 127 -7.28 -22.20 2.71
C GLU A 127 -8.39 -23.07 2.12
N GLY A 128 -8.02 -24.02 1.26
CA GLY A 128 -8.97 -24.91 0.59
C GLY A 128 -9.73 -24.31 -0.60
N GLN A 129 -9.52 -23.03 -0.95
CA GLN A 129 -10.07 -22.46 -2.17
C GLN A 129 -9.31 -22.94 -3.43
N PRO A 130 -9.99 -23.14 -4.57
CA PRO A 130 -9.32 -23.37 -5.85
C PRO A 130 -8.33 -22.26 -6.18
N LYS A 131 -7.20 -22.60 -6.79
CA LYS A 131 -6.11 -21.64 -7.12
C LYS A 131 -6.55 -20.47 -7.99
N ASP A 132 -7.62 -20.65 -8.77
CA ASP A 132 -8.16 -19.64 -9.68
C ASP A 132 -9.13 -18.68 -8.98
N THR A 133 -9.44 -18.91 -7.70
CA THR A 133 -10.31 -18.01 -6.94
C THR A 133 -9.54 -16.76 -6.56
N PRO A 134 -10.03 -15.56 -6.91
CA PRO A 134 -9.37 -14.32 -6.53
C PRO A 134 -9.35 -14.16 -4.99
N PRO A 135 -8.27 -13.58 -4.42
CA PRO A 135 -8.19 -13.35 -2.99
C PRO A 135 -9.21 -12.31 -2.54
N GLU A 136 -9.69 -12.44 -1.31
CA GLU A 136 -10.48 -11.39 -0.68
C GLU A 136 -9.59 -10.24 -0.26
N THR A 137 -10.18 -9.06 -0.12
CA THR A 137 -9.45 -7.85 0.27
C THR A 137 -10.08 -7.25 1.51
N TRP A 138 -9.26 -7.04 2.54
CA TRP A 138 -9.70 -6.56 3.85
C TRP A 138 -8.73 -5.51 4.39
N PRO A 139 -9.20 -4.50 5.14
CA PRO A 139 -8.31 -3.62 5.90
C PRO A 139 -7.45 -4.44 6.87
N ALA A 140 -6.20 -4.07 7.07
CA ALA A 140 -5.30 -4.80 7.96
C ALA A 140 -4.37 -3.87 8.76
N LEU A 141 -4.17 -4.24 10.02
CA LEU A 141 -3.03 -3.80 10.82
C LEU A 141 -1.82 -4.66 10.44
N LEU A 142 -0.75 -3.99 10.03
CA LEU A 142 0.55 -4.58 9.71
C LEU A 142 1.52 -4.31 10.85
N ALA A 143 2.16 -5.35 11.37
CA ALA A 143 3.24 -5.22 12.34
C ALA A 143 4.56 -5.75 11.75
N LYS A 144 5.59 -4.92 11.82
CA LYS A 144 6.93 -5.16 11.27
C LYS A 144 7.67 -6.19 12.11
N VAL A 145 8.01 -7.33 11.51
CA VAL A 145 8.89 -8.34 12.14
C VAL A 145 10.32 -8.07 11.68
N THR A 146 11.25 -7.99 12.62
CA THR A 146 12.66 -7.69 12.32
C THR A 146 13.63 -8.75 12.84
N ASP A 147 14.82 -8.78 12.25
CA ASP A 147 15.99 -9.40 12.86
C ASP A 147 16.56 -8.56 14.01
N VAL A 148 17.69 -9.01 14.57
CA VAL A 148 18.45 -8.31 15.63
C VAL A 148 19.09 -7.00 15.15
N ASN A 149 19.33 -6.87 13.85
CA ASN A 149 19.91 -5.68 13.23
C ASN A 149 18.84 -4.65 12.84
N GLY A 150 17.55 -4.96 13.06
CA GLY A 150 16.42 -4.10 12.72
C GLY A 150 15.94 -4.23 11.27
N ASN A 151 16.47 -5.17 10.49
CA ASN A 151 16.03 -5.41 9.12
C ASN A 151 14.66 -6.08 9.12
N LEU A 152 13.76 -5.63 8.25
CA LEU A 152 12.44 -6.23 8.09
C LEU A 152 12.58 -7.61 7.42
N THR A 153 12.23 -8.65 8.17
CA THR A 153 12.25 -10.05 7.74
C THR A 153 10.85 -10.59 7.47
N GLY A 154 9.83 -10.03 8.13
CA GLY A 154 8.44 -10.41 7.95
C GLY A 154 7.43 -9.34 8.33
N VAL A 155 6.14 -9.67 8.15
CA VAL A 155 5.01 -8.84 8.55
C VAL A 155 3.93 -9.72 9.16
N HIS A 156 3.44 -9.34 10.34
CA HIS A 156 2.20 -9.87 10.89
C HIS A 156 1.03 -9.06 10.36
N ARG A 157 0.04 -9.72 9.77
CA ARG A 157 -1.20 -9.12 9.27
C ARG A 157 -2.32 -9.51 10.21
N THR A 158 -2.99 -8.52 10.79
CA THR A 158 -4.26 -8.72 11.50
C THR A 158 -5.34 -8.01 10.69
N TRP A 159 -6.23 -8.77 10.07
CA TRP A 159 -7.31 -8.19 9.29
C TRP A 159 -8.40 -7.64 10.20
N LEU A 160 -8.97 -6.51 9.79
CA LEU A 160 -9.92 -5.72 10.56
C LEU A 160 -11.24 -5.62 9.81
N ASP A 161 -12.32 -5.71 10.56
CA ASP A 161 -13.67 -5.45 10.06
C ASP A 161 -13.88 -3.92 9.96
N PRO A 162 -14.16 -3.39 8.75
CA PRO A 162 -14.40 -1.95 8.56
C PRO A 162 -15.63 -1.42 9.31
N ALA A 163 -16.65 -2.27 9.55
CA ALA A 163 -17.86 -1.88 10.25
C ALA A 163 -17.63 -1.84 11.77
N THR A 164 -16.97 -2.86 12.32
CA THR A 164 -16.84 -3.00 13.78
C THR A 164 -15.50 -2.54 14.33
N ALA A 165 -14.49 -2.25 13.52
CA ALA A 165 -13.12 -1.98 13.97
C ALA A 165 -12.59 -3.05 14.96
N ARG A 166 -13.05 -4.30 14.79
CA ARG A 166 -12.53 -5.49 15.49
C ARG A 166 -11.78 -6.36 14.48
N LYS A 167 -11.27 -7.51 14.93
CA LYS A 167 -10.70 -8.51 14.02
C LYS A 167 -11.77 -8.93 13.00
N ALA A 168 -11.40 -9.02 11.74
CA ALA A 168 -12.29 -9.46 10.68
C ALA A 168 -12.84 -10.88 10.98
N PRO A 169 -14.06 -11.22 10.52
CA PRO A 169 -14.65 -12.55 10.68
C PRO A 169 -14.01 -13.56 9.70
N LEU A 170 -12.69 -13.71 9.80
CA LEU A 170 -11.83 -14.57 9.00
C LEU A 170 -11.18 -15.61 9.90
N ASP A 171 -10.96 -16.81 9.35
CA ASP A 171 -10.30 -17.91 10.05
C ASP A 171 -9.07 -18.39 9.26
N PRO A 172 -7.83 -18.14 9.74
CA PRO A 172 -7.48 -17.31 10.89
C PRO A 172 -7.52 -15.79 10.59
N SER A 173 -7.94 -14.99 11.56
CA SER A 173 -8.00 -13.51 11.46
C SER A 173 -6.61 -12.82 11.51
N ARG A 174 -5.56 -13.58 11.77
CA ARG A 174 -4.16 -13.14 11.73
C ARG A 174 -3.33 -14.16 10.95
N LYS A 175 -2.46 -13.67 10.06
CA LYS A 175 -1.43 -14.48 9.40
C LYS A 175 -0.15 -13.68 9.26
N ALA A 176 0.97 -14.37 9.33
CA ALA A 176 2.27 -13.79 9.08
C ALA A 176 2.74 -14.05 7.63
N MET A 177 3.76 -13.34 7.18
CA MET A 177 4.43 -13.51 5.90
C MET A 177 5.90 -13.12 6.06
N GLY A 178 6.80 -13.82 5.37
CA GLY A 178 8.24 -13.58 5.44
C GLY A 178 8.97 -14.62 6.28
N ASN A 179 10.21 -14.30 6.65
CA ASN A 179 10.98 -15.10 7.60
C ASN A 179 10.68 -14.64 9.03
N LEU A 180 10.20 -15.55 9.88
CA LEU A 180 9.79 -15.25 11.26
C LEU A 180 10.66 -15.96 12.31
N LEU A 181 11.40 -17.00 11.91
CA LEU A 181 12.15 -17.82 12.85
C LEU A 181 13.28 -17.00 13.48
N GLY A 182 13.29 -16.89 14.82
CA GLY A 182 14.26 -16.07 15.55
C GLY A 182 14.03 -14.55 15.41
N HIS A 183 12.86 -14.14 14.93
CA HIS A 183 12.51 -12.75 14.68
C HIS A 183 11.23 -12.37 15.42
N GLY A 184 10.98 -11.07 15.56
CA GLY A 184 9.78 -10.59 16.27
C GLY A 184 9.48 -9.13 15.97
N VAL A 185 8.27 -8.71 16.33
CA VAL A 185 7.85 -7.32 16.28
C VAL A 185 8.48 -6.59 17.46
N ARG A 186 9.47 -5.74 17.18
CA ARG A 186 10.17 -4.94 18.19
C ARG A 186 9.60 -3.52 18.24
N ILE A 187 9.29 -3.06 19.44
CA ILE A 187 8.74 -1.74 19.68
C ILE A 187 9.58 -1.06 20.77
N GLY A 188 10.06 0.15 20.46
CA GLY A 188 10.97 0.92 21.29
C GLY A 188 12.45 0.81 20.91
N THR A 189 13.25 1.57 21.65
CA THR A 189 14.70 1.62 21.51
C THR A 189 15.34 0.44 22.24
N ALA A 190 16.31 -0.22 21.60
CA ALA A 190 17.03 -1.33 22.22
C ALA A 190 17.69 -0.91 23.54
N SER A 191 17.63 -1.80 24.53
CA SER A 191 18.32 -1.68 25.82
C SER A 191 18.72 -3.06 26.35
N ASP A 192 19.47 -3.10 27.45
CA ASP A 192 19.95 -4.35 28.09
C ASP A 192 18.81 -5.23 28.62
N ILE A 193 17.64 -4.63 28.87
CA ILE A 193 16.44 -5.31 29.33
C ILE A 193 15.36 -5.15 28.24
N LEU A 194 14.61 -6.23 27.99
CA LEU A 194 13.54 -6.30 26.99
C LEU A 194 12.42 -7.18 27.55
N ALA A 195 11.16 -6.75 27.41
CA ALA A 195 10.01 -7.61 27.71
C ALA A 195 9.60 -8.41 26.45
N ALA A 196 9.40 -9.71 26.59
CA ALA A 196 8.95 -10.59 25.52
C ALA A 196 7.54 -11.11 25.78
N GLY A 197 6.73 -11.23 24.72
CA GLY A 197 5.40 -11.83 24.77
C GLY A 197 5.03 -12.49 23.44
N GLU A 198 4.00 -13.33 23.44
CA GLU A 198 3.52 -13.99 22.22
C GLU A 198 2.66 -13.01 21.39
N GLY A 199 1.65 -12.41 22.01
CA GLY A 199 0.69 -11.55 21.32
C GLY A 199 1.15 -10.10 21.19
N LEU A 200 1.03 -9.54 19.97
CA LEU A 200 1.27 -8.11 19.71
C LEU A 200 0.51 -7.22 20.68
N GLU A 201 -0.79 -7.48 20.89
CA GLU A 201 -1.63 -6.67 21.77
C GLU A 201 -1.17 -6.76 23.23
N SER A 202 -0.85 -7.96 23.72
CA SER A 202 -0.38 -8.17 25.09
C SER A 202 0.95 -7.44 25.33
N THR A 203 1.86 -7.54 24.39
CA THR A 203 3.17 -6.87 24.43
C THR A 203 3.01 -5.34 24.36
N LEU A 204 2.06 -4.82 23.58
CA LEU A 204 1.71 -3.39 23.56
C LEU A 204 1.14 -2.93 24.91
N SER A 205 0.29 -3.72 25.58
CA SER A 205 -0.21 -3.39 26.92
C SER A 205 0.92 -3.22 27.95
N VAL A 206 1.94 -4.10 27.92
CA VAL A 206 3.11 -3.98 28.78
C VAL A 206 3.85 -2.67 28.53
N ARG A 207 4.04 -2.30 27.25
CA ARG A 207 4.70 -1.05 26.89
C ARG A 207 3.90 0.19 27.30
N MET A 208 2.58 0.13 27.34
CA MET A 208 1.78 1.24 27.89
C MET A 208 2.03 1.45 29.38
N ALA A 209 2.15 0.35 30.15
CA ALA A 209 2.45 0.43 31.57
C ALA A 209 3.90 0.86 31.84
N LEU A 210 4.83 0.51 30.94
CA LEU A 210 6.25 0.83 31.03
C LEU A 210 6.75 1.46 29.70
N PRO A 211 6.51 2.77 29.45
CA PRO A 211 6.77 3.41 28.15
C PRO A 211 8.22 3.32 27.66
N ASN A 212 9.17 3.27 28.60
CA ASN A 212 10.61 3.20 28.31
C ASN A 212 11.13 1.76 28.15
N MET A 213 10.32 0.75 28.46
CA MET A 213 10.70 -0.66 28.31
C MET A 213 10.54 -1.07 26.84
N PRO A 214 11.61 -1.46 26.11
CA PRO A 214 11.43 -2.06 24.81
C PRO A 214 10.72 -3.40 24.95
N VAL A 215 9.96 -3.75 23.93
CA VAL A 215 9.14 -4.96 23.93
C VAL A 215 9.26 -5.71 22.61
N ILE A 216 9.15 -7.04 22.66
CA ILE A 216 9.14 -7.92 21.49
C ILE A 216 7.92 -8.85 21.52
N SER A 217 7.25 -9.00 20.37
CA SER A 217 6.21 -10.01 20.14
C SER A 217 6.68 -11.03 19.12
N ALA A 218 6.53 -12.32 19.42
CA ALA A 218 6.94 -13.44 18.56
C ALA A 218 5.79 -14.44 18.37
#